data_AF-A0A5B7F6Y5-F1
#
_entry.id   AF-A0A5B7F6Y5-F1
#
_cell.length_a   1.000
_cell.length_b   1.000
_cell.length_c   1.000
_cell.angle_alpha   90.00
_cell.angle_beta   90.00
_cell.angle_gamma   90.00
#
_symmetry.space_group_name_H-M   'P 1'
#
loop_
_entity.id
_entity.type
_entity.pdbx_description
1 polymer ?
#
loop_
_entity_poly.entity_id
_entity_poly.type
_entity_poly.pdbx_seq_one_letter_code
_entity_poly.pdbx_strand_id
1 'polypeptide(L)'
;MKTSVCGAGKCLESVGVAAGDSLDETGRSRFFSHGPQSLFFKQPLINRLHWYWHYIWHPHTVGPDCCSRHIISFHNIDPRMMWVLETLLYRLNIHRDLQPPGLNTSTSTLPPPVTSTITTS
;
A
#
# COMPACT_ATOMS: atom_id res chain seq x y z
N MET A 1 -11.71 -5.76 -20.20
CA MET A 1 -11.96 -6.56 -18.97
C MET A 1 -10.90 -7.65 -18.88
N LYS A 2 -9.90 -7.52 -17.99
CA LYS A 2 -8.93 -8.60 -17.73
C LYS A 2 -9.52 -9.54 -16.69
N THR A 3 -10.39 -10.45 -17.13
CA THR A 3 -10.99 -11.46 -16.26
C THR A 3 -10.03 -12.63 -16.07
N SER A 4 -9.20 -12.57 -15.04
CA SER A 4 -8.58 -13.77 -14.47
C SER A 4 -9.27 -14.10 -13.14
N VAL A 5 -10.56 -14.44 -13.23
CA VAL A 5 -11.32 -14.95 -12.10
C VAL A 5 -10.90 -16.41 -11.92
N CYS A 6 -10.07 -16.69 -10.92
CA CYS A 6 -9.61 -18.06 -10.63
C CYS A 6 -10.57 -18.74 -9.64
N GLY A 7 -10.90 -20.02 -9.88
CA GLY A 7 -11.68 -20.93 -9.03
C GLY A 7 -12.78 -20.29 -8.15
N ALA A 8 -12.38 -19.87 -6.95
CA ALA A 8 -13.26 -19.24 -5.96
C ALA A 8 -14.00 -18.00 -6.49
N GLY A 9 -13.35 -17.16 -7.28
CA GLY A 9 -13.99 -15.97 -7.83
C GLY A 9 -15.14 -16.31 -8.79
N LYS A 10 -15.02 -17.38 -9.58
CA LYS A 10 -16.06 -17.79 -10.54
C LYS A 10 -17.28 -18.33 -9.82
N CYS A 11 -17.04 -19.07 -8.72
CA CYS A 11 -18.11 -19.54 -7.85
C CYS A 11 -18.88 -18.36 -7.23
N LEU A 12 -18.16 -17.36 -6.70
CA LEU A 12 -18.77 -16.15 -6.13
C LEU A 12 -19.56 -15.37 -7.19
N GLU A 13 -19.02 -15.21 -8.38
CA GLU A 13 -19.73 -14.59 -9.51
C GLU A 13 -21.00 -15.36 -9.89
N SER A 14 -20.95 -16.70 -9.89
CA SER A 14 -22.09 -17.55 -10.24
C SER A 14 -23.28 -17.45 -9.29
N VAL A 15 -23.04 -17.04 -8.04
CA VAL A 15 -24.08 -16.78 -7.04
C VAL A 15 -24.40 -15.29 -6.90
N GLY A 16 -23.95 -14.46 -7.84
CA GLY A 16 -24.28 -13.04 -7.93
C GLY A 16 -23.46 -12.13 -7.02
N VAL A 17 -22.32 -12.58 -6.48
CA VAL A 17 -21.44 -11.73 -5.67
C VAL A 17 -20.64 -10.80 -6.59
N ALA A 18 -20.83 -9.50 -6.40
CA ALA A 18 -20.03 -8.48 -7.07
C ALA A 18 -18.66 -8.33 -6.39
N ALA A 19 -17.60 -8.24 -7.19
CA ALA A 19 -16.27 -7.91 -6.68
C ALA A 19 -16.24 -6.47 -6.16
N GLY A 20 -15.82 -6.29 -4.91
CA GLY A 20 -15.64 -4.97 -4.30
C GLY A 20 -14.28 -4.36 -4.64
N ASP A 21 -14.22 -3.03 -4.63
CA ASP A 21 -12.96 -2.30 -4.72
C ASP A 21 -12.25 -2.27 -3.35
N SER A 22 -10.93 -2.45 -3.38
CA SER A 22 -10.06 -2.43 -2.20
C SER A 22 -9.20 -1.17 -2.10
N LEU A 23 -9.38 -0.22 -3.02
CA LEU A 23 -8.75 1.10 -2.97
C LEU A 23 -9.20 1.91 -1.74
N ASP A 24 -8.38 2.88 -1.34
CA ASP A 24 -8.74 3.88 -0.35
C ASP A 24 -9.58 5.04 -0.95
N GLU A 25 -9.95 6.01 -0.12
CA GLU A 25 -10.72 7.20 -0.51
C GLU A 25 -10.02 8.05 -1.59
N THR A 26 -8.71 7.90 -1.74
CA THR A 26 -7.89 8.60 -2.74
C THR A 26 -7.58 7.73 -3.97
N GLY A 27 -8.16 6.53 -4.05
CA GLY A 27 -7.94 5.61 -5.15
C GLY A 27 -6.60 4.85 -5.09
N ARG A 28 -5.99 4.72 -3.91
CA ARG A 28 -4.70 4.03 -3.72
C ARG A 28 -4.87 2.62 -3.15
N SER A 29 -4.02 1.71 -3.60
CA SER A 29 -4.03 0.31 -3.17
C SER A 29 -3.72 0.14 -1.68
N ARG A 30 -4.50 -0.74 -1.02
CA ARG A 30 -4.33 -1.11 0.40
C ARG A 30 -3.84 -2.54 0.62
N PHE A 31 -3.94 -3.41 -0.40
CA PHE A 31 -3.49 -4.80 -0.34
C PHE A 31 -2.38 -5.02 -1.35
N PHE A 32 -1.27 -5.62 -0.91
CA PHE A 32 -0.12 -5.86 -1.77
C PHE A 32 0.30 -7.32 -1.78
N SER A 33 0.50 -7.87 -2.98
CA SER A 33 1.02 -9.22 -3.20
C SER A 33 2.52 -9.36 -2.96
N HIS A 34 3.20 -8.28 -2.54
CA HIS A 34 4.63 -8.25 -2.29
C HIS A 34 4.94 -7.51 -0.99
N GLY A 35 6.15 -7.75 -0.46
CA GLY A 35 6.62 -7.09 0.75
C GLY A 35 6.93 -5.60 0.53
N PRO A 36 6.99 -4.81 1.63
CA PRO A 36 7.18 -3.36 1.60
C PRO A 36 8.47 -2.94 0.88
N GLN A 37 9.52 -3.76 0.97
CA GLN A 37 10.80 -3.57 0.29
C GLN A 37 10.62 -3.40 -1.24
N SER A 38 9.72 -4.16 -1.86
CA SER A 38 9.52 -4.11 -3.31
C SER A 38 8.70 -2.91 -3.79
N LEU A 39 7.95 -2.28 -2.89
CA LEU A 39 7.02 -1.19 -3.20
C LEU A 39 7.62 0.19 -2.90
N PHE A 40 8.43 0.29 -1.85
CA PHE A 40 8.96 1.58 -1.40
C PHE A 40 10.32 1.93 -2.02
N PHE A 41 11.10 0.93 -2.48
CA PHE A 41 12.41 1.16 -3.09
C PHE A 41 12.34 1.10 -4.62
N LYS A 42 12.77 2.18 -5.29
CA LYS A 42 12.66 2.36 -6.75
C LYS A 42 13.67 1.56 -7.61
N GLN A 43 14.61 0.79 -7.04
CA GLN A 43 15.73 0.15 -7.77
C GLN A 43 15.81 -1.37 -7.55
N PRO A 44 16.44 -2.16 -8.44
CA PRO A 44 15.99 -2.56 -9.78
C PRO A 44 14.84 -3.60 -9.75
N LEU A 45 14.11 -3.72 -8.63
CA LEU A 45 13.06 -4.73 -8.41
C LEU A 45 11.84 -4.60 -9.34
N ILE A 46 11.71 -3.50 -10.10
CA ILE A 46 10.66 -3.34 -11.12
C ILE A 46 10.69 -4.51 -12.12
N ASN A 47 11.87 -5.07 -12.43
CA ASN A 47 12.00 -6.27 -13.28
C ASN A 47 11.46 -7.56 -12.64
N ARG A 48 11.41 -7.67 -11.30
CA ARG A 48 10.81 -8.82 -10.60
C ARG A 48 9.27 -8.79 -10.63
N LEU A 49 8.69 -7.63 -10.89
CA LEU A 49 7.26 -7.37 -10.88
C LEU A 49 6.63 -7.44 -12.28
N HIS A 50 7.34 -7.90 -13.32
CA HIS A 50 6.81 -7.88 -14.70
C HIS A 50 5.45 -8.59 -14.84
N TRP A 51 5.27 -9.75 -14.20
CA TRP A 51 3.98 -10.45 -14.18
C TRP A 51 2.92 -9.66 -13.38
N TYR A 52 3.31 -9.04 -12.28
CA TYR A 52 2.41 -8.32 -11.39
C TYR A 52 1.68 -7.21 -12.14
N TRP A 53 2.42 -6.37 -12.87
CA TRP A 53 1.85 -5.29 -13.68
C TRP A 53 0.89 -5.80 -14.77
N HIS A 54 1.03 -7.06 -15.21
CA HIS A 54 0.12 -7.65 -16.18
C HIS A 54 -1.24 -8.01 -15.58
N TYR A 55 -1.30 -8.39 -14.30
CA TYR A 55 -2.50 -8.91 -13.63
C TYR A 55 -3.16 -7.95 -12.65
N ILE A 56 -2.53 -6.83 -12.31
CA ILE A 56 -3.19 -5.83 -11.45
C ILE A 56 -4.37 -5.17 -12.17
N TRP A 57 -5.45 -4.99 -11.42
CA TRP A 57 -6.60 -4.22 -11.88
C TRP A 57 -6.40 -2.72 -11.71
N HIS A 58 -5.74 -2.31 -10.62
CA HIS A 58 -5.46 -0.91 -10.29
C HIS A 58 -3.94 -0.63 -10.31
N PRO A 59 -3.42 -0.01 -11.38
CA PRO A 59 -2.03 0.42 -11.46
C PRO A 59 -1.69 1.46 -10.39
N HIS A 60 -0.48 1.36 -9.84
CA HIS A 60 0.10 2.32 -8.90
C HIS A 60 1.58 2.52 -9.24
N THR A 61 2.15 3.59 -8.71
CA THR A 61 3.58 3.89 -8.86
C THR A 61 4.40 3.14 -7.81
N VAL A 62 5.73 3.15 -7.93
CA VAL A 62 6.65 2.60 -6.92
C VAL A 62 7.39 3.76 -6.26
N GLY A 63 7.64 3.67 -4.97
CA GLY A 63 8.35 4.69 -4.19
C GLY A 63 7.59 5.13 -2.93
N PRO A 64 8.09 6.13 -2.21
CA PRO A 64 7.48 6.57 -0.95
C PRO A 64 6.04 7.10 -1.11
N ASP A 65 5.72 7.68 -2.27
CA ASP A 65 4.40 8.27 -2.53
C ASP A 65 3.38 7.31 -3.16
N CYS A 66 3.74 6.04 -3.38
CA CYS A 66 2.94 5.09 -4.16
C CYS A 66 1.58 4.74 -3.58
N CYS A 67 1.49 4.74 -2.25
CA CYS A 67 0.64 3.81 -1.57
C CYS A 67 -0.32 4.54 -0.64
N SER A 68 -1.39 3.85 -0.26
CA SER A 68 -2.33 4.37 0.73
C SER A 68 -1.61 4.67 2.04
N ARG A 69 -2.11 5.63 2.81
CA ARG A 69 -1.69 5.78 4.22
C ARG A 69 -2.30 4.71 5.12
N HIS A 70 -3.33 4.03 4.64
CA HIS A 70 -4.10 3.01 5.34
C HIS A 70 -3.88 1.63 4.68
N ILE A 71 -2.62 1.23 4.52
CA ILE A 71 -2.27 -0.09 4.00
C ILE A 71 -2.73 -1.16 4.99
N ILE A 72 -3.34 -2.22 4.48
CA ILE A 72 -3.91 -3.30 5.29
C ILE A 72 -2.95 -4.48 5.37
N SER A 73 -2.40 -4.94 4.25
CA SER A 73 -1.54 -6.13 4.26
C SER A 73 -0.51 -6.17 3.14
N PHE A 74 0.56 -6.91 3.41
CA PHE A 74 1.60 -7.29 2.46
C PHE A 74 1.76 -8.82 2.45
N HIS A 75 2.13 -9.37 1.30
CA HIS A 75 2.37 -10.81 1.14
C HIS A 75 3.88 -11.12 1.15
N ASN A 76 4.24 -12.37 1.51
CA ASN A 76 5.63 -12.85 1.61
C ASN A 76 6.53 -12.03 2.56
N ILE A 77 6.02 -11.71 3.75
CA ILE A 77 6.81 -11.05 4.80
C ILE A 77 7.63 -12.09 5.56
N ASP A 78 8.94 -11.85 5.67
CA ASP A 78 9.85 -12.65 6.50
C ASP A 78 9.43 -12.60 7.98
N PRO A 79 9.51 -13.71 8.74
CA PRO A 79 9.12 -13.71 10.15
C PRO A 79 9.79 -12.63 10.99
N ARG A 80 11.05 -12.27 10.73
CA ARG A 80 11.73 -11.18 11.44
C ARG A 80 11.13 -9.83 11.09
N MET A 81 10.75 -9.63 9.83
CA MET A 81 10.07 -8.41 9.40
C MET A 81 8.66 -8.31 10.00
N MET A 82 7.96 -9.43 10.22
CA MET A 82 6.69 -9.42 10.96
C MET A 82 6.89 -8.89 12.39
N TRP A 83 7.92 -9.36 13.09
CA TRP A 83 8.28 -8.87 14.43
C TRP A 83 8.67 -7.38 14.45
N VAL A 84 9.44 -6.93 13.45
CA VAL A 84 9.78 -5.51 13.29
C VAL A 84 8.52 -4.68 13.10
N LEU A 85 7.63 -5.07 12.19
CA LEU A 85 6.37 -4.37 11.93
C LEU A 85 5.48 -4.34 13.17
N GLU A 86 5.32 -5.46 13.87
CA GLU A 86 4.55 -5.52 15.11
C GLU A 86 5.14 -4.58 16.17
N THR A 87 6.47 -4.58 16.31
CA THR A 87 7.15 -3.74 17.27
C THR A 87 6.98 -2.26 16.95
N LEU A 88 7.22 -1.86 15.71
CA LEU A 88 7.11 -0.46 15.27
C LEU A 88 5.67 0.06 15.31
N LEU A 89 4.67 -0.77 15.01
CA LEU A 89 3.27 -0.36 14.91
C LEU A 89 2.52 -0.43 16.24
N TYR A 90 2.74 -1.49 17.02
CA TYR A 90 1.92 -1.78 18.20
C TYR A 90 2.68 -1.69 19.52
N ARG A 91 4.01 -1.86 19.52
CA ARG A 91 4.79 -1.88 20.78
C ARG A 91 5.50 -0.56 21.04
N LEU A 92 5.96 0.11 19.99
CA LEU A 92 6.55 1.44 20.09
C LEU A 92 5.46 2.48 19.85
N ASN A 93 5.17 3.31 20.85
CA ASN A 93 4.15 4.38 20.77
C ASN A 93 4.61 5.60 19.95
N ILE A 94 5.37 5.40 18.87
CA ILE A 94 6.01 6.49 18.11
C ILE A 94 4.96 7.46 17.54
N HIS A 95 3.79 6.96 17.11
CA HIS A 95 2.72 7.81 16.59
C HIS A 95 1.73 8.30 17.65
N ARG A 96 1.61 7.59 18.78
CA ARG A 96 0.63 7.91 19.82
C ARG A 96 1.09 9.08 20.70
N ASP A 97 2.40 9.23 20.88
CA ASP A 97 2.97 10.35 21.65
C ASP A 97 3.09 11.64 20.83
N LEU A 98 2.81 11.61 19.52
CA LEU A 98 2.77 12.78 18.64
C LEU A 98 1.37 13.41 18.51
N GLN A 99 0.35 12.80 19.11
CA GLN A 99 -0.99 13.39 19.15
C GLN A 99 -1.10 14.27 20.40
N PRO A 100 -1.06 15.61 20.30
CA PRO A 100 -1.31 16.45 21.46
C PRO A 100 -2.74 16.18 21.95
N PRO A 101 -2.97 16.04 23.26
CA PRO A 101 -4.32 15.95 23.81
C PRO A 101 -5.05 17.26 23.49
N GLY A 102 -6.06 17.20 22.61
CA GLY A 102 -6.95 18.32 22.29
C GLY A 102 -6.92 18.87 20.87
N LEU A 103 -6.48 18.12 19.84
CA LEU A 103 -6.60 18.63 18.45
C LEU A 103 -8.00 18.37 17.87
N ASN A 104 -8.82 19.41 17.91
CA ASN A 104 -10.13 19.50 17.27
C ASN A 104 -9.98 19.18 15.77
N THR A 105 -10.71 18.18 15.29
CA THR A 105 -10.74 17.72 13.90
C THR A 105 -11.40 18.74 12.98
N SER A 106 -10.65 19.78 12.60
CA SER A 106 -10.95 20.59 11.43
C SER A 106 -9.61 21.13 10.93
N THR A 107 -9.28 20.88 9.66
CA THR A 107 -8.03 21.24 8.96
C THR A 107 -6.79 20.36 9.24
N SER A 108 -6.82 19.10 8.81
CA SER A 108 -5.59 18.36 8.49
C SER A 108 -5.19 18.65 7.04
N THR A 109 -4.60 19.81 6.78
CA THR A 109 -3.90 20.06 5.51
C THR A 109 -2.55 19.36 5.59
N LEU A 110 -2.42 18.25 4.88
CA LEU A 110 -1.13 17.56 4.75
C LEU A 110 -0.11 18.54 4.16
N PRO A 111 1.14 18.60 4.69
CA PRO A 111 2.17 19.42 4.06
C PRO A 111 2.39 18.91 2.63
N PRO A 112 2.59 19.81 1.66
CA PRO A 112 2.82 19.42 0.28
C PRO A 112 4.10 18.56 0.17
N PRO A 113 4.15 17.63 -0.80
CA PRO A 113 5.32 16.79 -1.01
C PRO A 113 6.55 17.66 -1.30
N VAL A 114 7.64 17.38 -0.60
CA VAL A 114 8.92 18.10 -0.75
C VAL A 114 9.49 17.77 -2.14
N THR A 115 9.41 18.74 -3.05
CA THR A 115 10.04 18.63 -4.37
C THR A 115 11.56 18.69 -4.19
N SER A 116 12.24 17.54 -4.26
CA SER A 116 13.70 17.50 -4.27
C SER A 116 14.21 18.09 -5.59
N THR A 117 14.69 19.34 -5.55
CA THR A 117 15.44 19.96 -6.65
C THR A 117 16.75 19.22 -6.84
N ILE A 118 16.92 18.58 -8.00
CA ILE A 118 18.19 18.02 -8.46
C ILE A 118 19.06 19.21 -8.91
N THR A 119 20.09 19.54 -8.13
CA THR A 119 21.16 20.45 -8.56
C THR A 119 22.22 19.60 -9.24
N THR A 120 22.31 19.68 -10.57
CA THR A 120 23.42 19.14 -11.35
C THR A 120 24.61 20.09 -11.27
N SER A 121 25.75 19.59 -10.80
CA SER A 121 27.09 20.20 -11.00
C SER A 121 27.73 19.68 -12.27
#